data_AF-A0A956ZT82-F1
#
_entry.id   AF-A0A956ZT82-F1
#
_cell.length_a   1.000
_cell.length_b   1.000
_cell.length_c   1.000
_cell.angle_alpha   90.00
_cell.angle_beta   90.00
_cell.angle_gamma   90.00
#
_symmetry.space_group_name_H-M   'P 1'
#
loop_
_entity.id
_entity.type
_entity.pdbx_description
1 polymer ?
#
loop_
_entity_poly.entity_id
_entity_poly.type
_entity_poly.pdbx_seq_one_letter_code
_entity_poly.pdbx_strand_id
1 'polypeptide(L)'
;MSRAEEIIQGVLNRVPGYRGYADKEARRDEDKRVRDSVADAIAAVVDQLTAYSAQLAAARDFDQIRQVESEIGQVRTLADRIRHASYGYGGLFGETSIDAAAIEQLRLFDSALLREVDGLRSAATTLTSTTPATAEALLAVSNERLRLTTLFDGRSQVVEFGRPSEDEATLNLLAIPEKIEPSPLLEARKGDALSVLGDNYIANGVVTLSTASGQIILLRVTTESDGATWLIGSDIAGIASAKVTESGANAAVAAELASASANIDTEQGKRSDVAARYAYTNLGDNRVEFTLALGDTIVSFTGETVNDKDIEVYSAR
;
A
#
# COMPACT_ATOMS: atom_id res chain seq x y z
N MET A 1 -0.15 -28.20 10.18
CA MET A 1 0.45 -27.02 10.84
C MET A 1 -0.69 -26.09 11.19
N SER A 2 -0.70 -25.55 12.40
CA SER A 2 -1.65 -24.51 12.81
C SER A 2 -1.41 -23.24 12.00
N ARG A 3 -2.43 -22.41 11.78
CA ARG A 3 -2.30 -21.09 11.13
C ARG A 3 -1.29 -20.20 11.87
N ALA A 4 -1.21 -20.34 13.20
CA ALA A 4 -0.19 -19.69 14.02
C ALA A 4 1.22 -20.18 13.65
N GLU A 5 1.41 -21.48 13.47
CA GLU A 5 2.70 -22.07 13.05
C GLU A 5 3.09 -21.62 11.63
N GLU A 6 2.12 -21.47 10.73
CA GLU A 6 2.36 -21.02 9.35
C GLU A 6 2.79 -19.54 9.26
N ILE A 7 2.12 -18.66 10.00
CA ILE A 7 2.52 -17.23 10.08
C ILE A 7 3.92 -17.10 10.69
N ILE A 8 4.20 -17.85 11.76
CA ILE A 8 5.50 -17.85 12.42
C ILE A 8 6.59 -18.40 11.47
N GLN A 9 6.34 -19.52 10.78
CA GLN A 9 7.29 -20.09 9.81
C GLN A 9 7.50 -19.23 8.56
N GLY A 10 6.44 -18.63 8.02
CA GLY A 10 6.53 -17.76 6.84
C GLY A 10 7.43 -16.54 7.07
N VAL A 11 7.49 -16.07 8.31
CA VAL A 11 8.35 -14.99 8.77
C VAL A 11 9.79 -15.48 9.03
N LEU A 12 9.95 -16.63 9.68
CA LEU A 12 11.26 -17.25 9.97
C LEU A 12 12.11 -17.47 8.70
N ASN A 13 11.48 -17.79 7.57
CA ASN A 13 12.16 -18.01 6.29
C ASN A 13 12.58 -16.72 5.56
N ARG A 14 12.16 -15.55 6.04
CA ARG A 14 12.31 -14.24 5.36
C ARG A 14 13.29 -13.27 6.03
N VAL A 15 13.87 -13.65 7.17
CA VAL A 15 14.84 -12.82 7.91
C VAL A 15 16.23 -13.48 7.89
N PRO A 16 17.15 -13.10 6.99
CA PRO A 16 18.53 -13.58 7.01
C PRO A 16 19.28 -13.02 8.24
N GLY A 17 19.94 -13.88 9.01
CA GLY A 17 20.97 -13.44 9.99
C GLY A 17 20.66 -13.62 11.49
N TYR A 18 19.68 -14.43 11.90
CA TYR A 18 19.40 -14.63 13.34
C TYR A 18 20.34 -15.67 13.99
N ARG A 19 21.60 -15.30 14.21
CA ARG A 19 22.50 -16.04 15.11
C ARG A 19 22.27 -15.56 16.55
N GLY A 20 21.67 -16.42 17.37
CA GLY A 20 21.84 -16.45 18.84
C GLY A 20 21.73 -15.14 19.60
N TYR A 21 20.50 -14.80 20.03
CA TYR A 21 20.16 -14.35 21.38
C TYR A 21 21.32 -13.71 22.19
N ALA A 22 21.67 -12.46 21.88
CA ALA A 22 22.46 -11.62 22.79
C ALA A 22 21.53 -11.04 23.88
N ASP A 23 21.91 -11.30 25.14
CA ASP A 23 21.36 -10.89 26.44
C ASP A 23 19.85 -10.67 26.63
N LYS A 24 19.25 -11.37 27.60
CA LYS A 24 17.82 -11.23 27.99
C LYS A 24 17.47 -9.78 28.35
N GLU A 25 18.43 -9.05 28.89
CA GLU A 25 18.28 -7.67 29.33
C GLU A 25 18.23 -6.68 28.15
N ALA A 26 19.09 -6.87 27.14
CA ALA A 26 19.07 -6.06 25.91
C ALA A 26 17.72 -6.15 25.17
N ARG A 27 17.10 -7.33 25.18
CA ARG A 27 15.75 -7.53 24.61
C ARG A 27 14.65 -6.78 25.34
N ARG A 28 14.73 -6.73 26.67
CA ARG A 28 13.75 -5.99 27.46
C ARG A 28 13.82 -4.51 27.15
N ASP A 29 15.04 -3.99 26.97
CA ASP A 29 15.26 -2.58 26.61
C ASP A 29 14.75 -2.26 25.20
N GLU A 30 14.98 -3.14 24.22
CA GLU A 30 14.46 -2.97 22.86
C GLU A 30 12.92 -3.01 22.81
N ASP A 31 12.30 -4.00 23.45
CA ASP A 31 10.84 -4.09 23.60
C ASP A 31 10.26 -2.82 24.25
N LYS A 32 10.91 -2.33 25.31
CA LYS A 32 10.48 -1.12 26.01
C LYS A 32 10.51 0.08 25.08
N ARG A 33 11.60 0.26 24.32
CA ARG A 33 11.74 1.37 23.37
C ARG A 33 10.63 1.36 22.32
N VAL A 34 10.28 0.19 21.79
CA VAL A 34 9.18 0.08 20.83
C VAL A 34 7.86 0.48 21.48
N ARG A 35 7.55 -0.03 22.69
CA ARG A 35 6.33 0.34 23.40
C ARG A 35 6.26 1.83 23.73
N ASP A 36 7.36 2.41 24.20
CA ASP A 36 7.44 3.84 24.48
C ASP A 36 7.18 4.66 23.21
N SER A 37 7.80 4.28 22.08
CA SER A 37 7.57 4.93 20.78
C SER A 37 6.11 4.83 20.30
N VAL A 38 5.48 3.67 20.46
CA VAL A 38 4.05 3.48 20.10
C VAL A 38 3.16 4.31 21.02
N ALA A 39 3.42 4.29 22.33
CA ALA A 39 2.65 5.09 23.30
C ALA A 39 2.79 6.59 23.06
N ASP A 40 3.97 7.06 22.68
CA ASP A 40 4.22 8.46 22.33
C ASP A 40 3.48 8.86 21.04
N ALA A 41 3.46 7.97 20.04
CA ALA A 41 2.68 8.18 18.82
C ALA A 41 1.17 8.24 19.09
N ILE A 42 0.64 7.38 19.97
CA ILE A 42 -0.77 7.42 20.38
C ILE A 42 -1.06 8.67 21.22
N ALA A 43 -0.15 9.09 22.10
CA ALA A 43 -0.29 10.32 22.88
C ALA A 43 -0.37 11.56 21.98
N ALA A 44 0.40 11.62 20.88
CA ALA A 44 0.26 12.69 19.90
C ALA A 44 -1.13 12.73 19.24
N VAL A 45 -1.76 11.57 19.02
CA VAL A 45 -3.16 11.49 18.56
C VAL A 45 -4.13 12.02 19.62
N VAL A 46 -3.89 11.71 20.90
CA VAL A 46 -4.69 12.27 22.01
C VAL A 46 -4.63 13.80 22.00
N ASP A 47 -3.45 14.38 21.83
CA ASP A 47 -3.28 15.84 21.77
C ASP A 47 -4.02 16.45 20.58
N GLN A 48 -3.91 15.82 19.41
CA GLN A 48 -4.63 16.24 18.20
C GLN A 48 -6.16 16.22 18.39
N LEU A 49 -6.71 15.14 18.93
CA LEU A 49 -8.15 15.01 19.19
C LEU A 49 -8.60 16.00 20.28
N THR A 50 -7.78 16.24 21.30
CA THR A 50 -8.06 17.21 22.36
C THR A 50 -8.14 18.64 21.80
N ALA A 51 -7.22 19.00 20.90
CA ALA A 51 -7.27 20.29 20.21
C ALA A 51 -8.55 20.43 19.36
N TYR A 52 -8.96 19.36 18.68
CA TYR A 52 -10.21 19.36 17.92
C TYR A 52 -11.46 19.47 18.81
N SER A 53 -11.50 18.77 19.95
CA SER A 53 -12.58 18.91 20.93
C SER A 53 -12.73 20.36 21.43
N ALA A 54 -11.61 21.06 21.67
CA ALA A 54 -11.62 22.47 22.03
C ALA A 54 -12.21 23.37 20.93
N GLN A 55 -11.98 23.05 19.66
CA GLN A 55 -12.58 23.78 18.52
C GLN A 55 -14.09 23.55 18.46
N LEU A 56 -14.56 22.32 18.64
CA LEU A 56 -15.99 22.00 18.70
C LEU A 56 -16.67 22.73 19.88
N ALA A 57 -16.01 22.82 21.03
CA ALA A 57 -16.48 23.58 22.19
C ALA A 57 -16.64 25.08 21.87
N ALA A 58 -15.67 25.68 21.19
CA ALA A 58 -15.76 27.07 20.74
C ALA A 58 -16.92 27.28 19.75
N ALA A 59 -17.20 26.29 18.88
CA ALA A 59 -18.32 26.28 17.95
C ALA A 59 -19.68 25.96 18.58
N ARG A 60 -19.72 25.59 19.88
CA ARG A 60 -20.93 25.17 20.63
C ARG A 60 -21.61 23.91 20.06
N ASP A 61 -20.85 23.02 19.44
CA ASP A 61 -21.35 21.73 18.92
C ASP A 61 -21.31 20.63 19.99
N PHE A 62 -22.22 20.72 20.96
CA PHE A 62 -22.21 19.84 22.14
C PHE A 62 -22.52 18.37 21.86
N ASP A 63 -23.13 18.07 20.72
CA ASP A 63 -23.44 16.68 20.35
C ASP A 63 -22.19 15.96 19.84
N GLN A 64 -21.37 16.61 19.02
CA GLN A 64 -20.10 16.04 18.56
C GLN A 64 -19.05 15.97 19.67
N ILE A 65 -19.00 16.96 20.57
CA ILE A 65 -18.04 16.99 21.69
C ILE A 65 -18.13 15.71 22.52
N ARG A 66 -19.33 15.24 22.87
CA ARG A 66 -19.48 14.05 23.73
C ARG A 66 -18.87 12.80 23.10
N GLN A 67 -19.01 12.65 21.78
CA GLN A 67 -18.48 11.49 21.07
C GLN A 67 -16.96 11.54 20.96
N VAL A 68 -16.41 12.72 20.63
CA VAL A 68 -14.96 12.94 20.55
C VAL A 68 -14.29 12.77 21.92
N GLU A 69 -14.86 13.32 22.98
CA GLU A 69 -14.33 13.17 24.36
C GLU A 69 -14.32 11.71 24.84
N SER A 70 -15.34 10.94 24.48
CA SER A 70 -15.36 9.50 24.76
C SER A 70 -14.20 8.78 24.09
N GLU A 71 -13.94 9.05 22.80
CA GLU A 71 -12.82 8.44 22.09
C GLU A 71 -11.45 8.92 22.62
N ILE A 72 -11.30 10.21 22.95
CA ILE A 72 -10.09 10.75 23.61
C ILE A 72 -9.76 9.94 24.86
N GLY A 73 -10.75 9.69 25.72
CA GLY A 73 -10.56 8.90 26.94
C GLY A 73 -10.06 7.47 26.67
N GLN A 74 -10.61 6.83 25.64
CA GLN A 74 -10.25 5.46 25.28
C GLN A 74 -8.86 5.38 24.60
N VAL A 75 -8.53 6.30 23.71
CA VAL A 75 -7.20 6.40 23.08
C VAL A 75 -6.13 6.69 24.13
N ARG A 76 -6.40 7.61 25.07
CA ARG A 76 -5.49 7.91 26.20
C ARG A 76 -5.26 6.69 27.08
N THR A 77 -6.33 5.98 27.43
CA THR A 77 -6.25 4.74 28.20
C THR A 77 -5.37 3.71 27.50
N LEU A 78 -5.48 3.56 26.18
CA LEU A 78 -4.63 2.66 25.40
C LEU A 78 -3.15 3.07 25.47
N ALA A 79 -2.83 4.36 25.28
CA ALA A 79 -1.46 4.86 25.39
C ALA A 79 -0.85 4.55 26.77
N ASP A 80 -1.62 4.79 27.84
CA ASP A 80 -1.18 4.56 29.22
C ASP A 80 -0.96 3.06 29.49
N ARG A 81 -1.86 2.20 28.99
CA ARG A 81 -1.72 0.74 29.10
C ARG A 81 -0.45 0.24 28.41
N ILE A 82 -0.14 0.73 27.21
CA ILE A 82 1.07 0.35 26.46
C ILE A 82 2.33 0.82 27.18
N ARG A 83 2.35 2.09 27.62
CA ARG A 83 3.49 2.70 28.32
C ARG A 83 3.80 2.03 29.65
N HIS A 84 2.77 1.66 30.40
CA HIS A 84 2.91 1.13 31.75
C HIS A 84 2.74 -0.38 31.86
N ALA A 85 2.70 -1.10 30.73
CA ALA A 85 2.67 -2.55 30.73
C ALA A 85 3.87 -3.10 31.53
N SER A 86 3.59 -3.73 32.67
CA SER A 86 4.61 -4.42 33.45
C SER A 86 5.06 -5.66 32.69
N TYR A 87 6.34 -5.99 32.78
CA TYR A 87 6.81 -7.31 32.40
C TYR A 87 6.11 -8.33 33.29
N GLY A 88 5.40 -9.29 32.70
CA GLY A 88 4.83 -10.42 33.43
C GLY A 88 5.95 -11.13 34.18
N TYR A 89 5.98 -10.97 35.50
CA TYR A 89 6.97 -11.58 36.39
C TYR A 89 6.61 -13.07 36.53
N GLY A 90 7.10 -13.92 35.63
CA GLY A 90 7.11 -15.37 35.85
C GLY A 90 7.03 -16.28 34.62
N GLY A 91 6.36 -15.88 33.54
CA GLY A 91 6.00 -16.80 32.44
C GLY A 91 7.08 -16.98 31.37
N LEU A 92 7.37 -15.94 30.59
CA LEU A 92 8.24 -16.05 29.39
C LEU A 92 9.75 -16.04 29.64
N PHE A 93 10.21 -15.40 30.71
CA PHE A 93 11.65 -15.21 30.98
C PHE A 93 12.18 -16.05 32.14
N GLY A 94 11.33 -16.96 32.66
CA GLY A 94 11.67 -17.92 33.70
C GLY A 94 12.74 -18.94 33.27
N GLU A 95 13.10 -19.82 34.20
CA GLU A 95 14.22 -20.77 34.07
C GLU A 95 13.85 -22.06 33.31
N THR A 96 12.59 -22.20 32.88
CA THR A 96 12.07 -23.35 32.12
C THR A 96 12.00 -23.03 30.63
N SER A 97 12.31 -24.03 29.79
CA SER A 97 12.30 -24.03 28.32
C SER A 97 11.42 -22.96 27.68
N ILE A 98 12.07 -21.93 27.15
CA ILE A 98 11.48 -20.86 26.37
C ILE A 98 10.75 -21.47 25.15
N ASP A 99 9.47 -21.15 24.99
CA ASP A 99 8.76 -21.38 23.73
C ASP A 99 9.28 -20.36 22.70
N ALA A 100 10.15 -20.82 21.80
CA ALA A 100 10.73 -20.00 20.75
C ALA A 100 9.67 -19.36 19.84
N ALA A 101 8.51 -20.02 19.68
CA ALA A 101 7.40 -19.48 18.91
C ALA A 101 6.73 -18.30 19.63
N ALA A 102 6.64 -18.33 20.96
CA ALA A 102 6.09 -17.23 21.75
C ALA A 102 6.97 -15.98 21.65
N ILE A 103 8.30 -16.14 21.74
CA ILE A 103 9.23 -15.01 21.58
C ILE A 103 9.15 -14.41 20.17
N GLU A 104 9.09 -15.24 19.13
CA GLU A 104 8.96 -14.72 17.77
C GLU A 104 7.62 -14.00 17.57
N GLN A 105 6.54 -14.53 18.14
CA GLN A 105 5.24 -13.87 18.04
C GLN A 105 5.22 -12.50 18.75
N LEU A 106 5.95 -12.33 19.87
CA LEU A 106 6.14 -11.00 20.48
C LEU A 106 6.79 -10.00 19.51
N ARG A 107 7.81 -10.43 18.78
CA ARG A 107 8.46 -9.59 17.76
C ARG A 107 7.47 -9.18 16.65
N LEU A 108 6.56 -10.09 16.27
CA LEU A 108 5.48 -9.78 15.33
C LEU A 108 4.48 -8.77 15.89
N PHE A 109 4.13 -8.87 17.17
CA PHE A 109 3.29 -7.86 17.83
C PHE A 109 3.93 -6.49 17.82
N ASP A 110 5.20 -6.38 18.18
CA ASP A 110 5.91 -5.10 18.22
C ASP A 110 5.98 -4.46 16.81
N SER A 111 6.24 -5.27 15.79
CA SER A 111 6.25 -4.84 14.39
C SER A 111 4.85 -4.39 13.92
N ALA A 112 3.81 -5.12 14.31
CA ALA A 112 2.43 -4.79 13.97
C ALA A 112 1.96 -3.52 14.69
N LEU A 113 2.28 -3.34 15.97
CA LEU A 113 1.96 -2.12 16.72
C LEU A 113 2.57 -0.87 16.07
N LEU A 114 3.84 -0.95 15.65
CA LEU A 114 4.50 0.14 14.92
C LEU A 114 3.87 0.40 13.55
N ARG A 115 3.46 -0.65 12.83
CA ARG A 115 2.82 -0.53 11.51
C ARG A 115 1.43 0.08 11.60
N GLU A 116 0.61 -0.36 12.55
CA GLU A 116 -0.81 0.01 12.63
C GLU A 116 -1.02 1.38 13.32
N VAL A 117 -0.05 1.92 14.07
CA VAL A 117 -0.20 3.21 14.77
C VAL A 117 -0.38 4.40 13.81
N ASP A 118 0.20 4.32 12.61
CA ASP A 118 0.01 5.34 11.57
C ASP A 118 -1.42 5.35 11.00
N GLY A 119 -2.13 4.21 11.06
CA GLY A 119 -3.55 4.12 10.73
C GLY A 119 -4.41 4.98 11.67
N LEU A 120 -4.18 4.86 12.98
CA LEU A 120 -4.85 5.69 13.98
C LEU A 120 -4.56 7.18 13.78
N ARG A 121 -3.31 7.56 13.48
CA ARG A 121 -2.94 8.95 13.18
C ARG A 121 -3.66 9.49 11.94
N SER A 122 -3.73 8.67 10.89
CA SER A 122 -4.40 9.05 9.64
C SER A 122 -5.91 9.22 9.85
N ALA A 123 -6.55 8.29 10.57
CA ALA A 123 -7.96 8.39 10.93
C ALA A 123 -8.26 9.65 11.75
N ALA A 124 -7.42 9.97 12.74
CA ALA A 124 -7.55 11.19 13.53
C ALA A 124 -7.40 12.45 12.65
N THR A 125 -6.44 12.45 11.72
CA THR A 125 -6.25 13.55 10.77
C THR A 125 -7.50 13.79 9.92
N THR A 126 -8.05 12.74 9.31
CA THR A 126 -9.31 12.81 8.54
C THR A 126 -10.49 13.32 9.36
N LEU A 127 -10.60 12.86 10.62
CA LEU A 127 -11.64 13.34 11.54
C LEU A 127 -11.48 14.84 11.82
N THR A 128 -10.26 15.30 12.09
CA THR A 128 -9.99 16.72 12.40
C THR A 128 -10.02 17.65 11.19
N SER A 129 -9.85 17.14 9.97
CA SER A 129 -9.94 17.93 8.74
C SER A 129 -11.37 18.14 8.24
N THR A 130 -12.35 17.48 8.84
CA THR A 130 -13.76 17.51 8.42
C THR A 130 -14.61 18.15 9.50
N THR A 131 -15.20 19.32 9.23
CA THR A 131 -16.10 20.02 10.17
C THR A 131 -17.45 20.29 9.49
N PRO A 132 -18.57 19.75 9.99
CA PRO A 132 -18.69 18.90 11.19
C PRO A 132 -18.05 17.51 10.98
N ALA A 133 -17.62 16.87 12.07
CA ALA A 133 -17.08 15.50 12.01
C ALA A 133 -18.14 14.54 11.46
N THR A 134 -17.76 13.61 10.60
CA THR A 134 -18.68 12.57 10.13
C THR A 134 -18.68 11.38 11.09
N ALA A 135 -19.81 10.70 11.21
CA ALA A 135 -19.90 9.45 11.97
C ALA A 135 -18.93 8.39 11.43
N GLU A 136 -18.68 8.40 10.12
CA GLU A 136 -17.70 7.52 9.45
C GLU A 136 -16.26 7.81 9.91
N ALA A 137 -15.85 9.08 9.95
CA ALA A 137 -14.51 9.45 10.40
C ALA A 137 -14.28 9.12 11.87
N LEU A 138 -15.31 9.29 12.72
CA LEU A 138 -15.23 8.90 14.13
C LEU A 138 -15.13 7.37 14.27
N LEU A 139 -15.95 6.63 13.54
CA LEU A 139 -15.90 5.16 13.53
C LEU A 139 -14.53 4.65 13.04
N ALA A 140 -13.90 5.32 12.09
CA ALA A 140 -12.55 4.99 11.65
C ALA A 140 -11.54 5.08 12.80
N VAL A 141 -11.58 6.15 13.61
CA VAL A 141 -10.74 6.28 14.82
C VAL A 141 -11.01 5.15 15.81
N SER A 142 -12.28 4.86 16.09
CA SER A 142 -12.67 3.77 16.99
C SER A 142 -12.15 2.41 16.51
N ASN A 143 -12.23 2.14 15.20
CA ASN A 143 -11.77 0.88 14.61
C ASN A 143 -10.24 0.74 14.71
N GLU A 144 -9.48 1.79 14.40
CA GLU A 144 -8.02 1.76 14.50
C GLU A 144 -7.56 1.60 15.96
N ARG A 145 -8.22 2.29 16.90
CA ARG A 145 -7.99 2.10 18.33
C ARG A 145 -8.26 0.65 18.77
N LEU A 146 -9.35 0.04 18.29
CA LEU A 146 -9.69 -1.34 18.62
C LEU A 146 -8.65 -2.33 18.05
N ARG A 147 -8.15 -2.12 16.83
CA ARG A 147 -7.07 -2.95 16.26
C ARG A 147 -5.81 -2.92 17.12
N LEU A 148 -5.35 -1.74 17.51
CA LEU A 148 -4.19 -1.58 18.39
C LEU A 148 -4.45 -2.20 19.78
N THR A 149 -5.68 -2.11 20.28
CA THR A 149 -6.09 -2.76 21.54
C THR A 149 -5.99 -4.28 21.41
N THR A 150 -6.52 -4.88 20.34
CA THR A 150 -6.42 -6.32 20.07
C THR A 150 -4.97 -6.79 19.99
N LEU A 151 -4.11 -6.06 19.27
CA LEU A 151 -2.67 -6.36 19.20
C LEU A 151 -2.03 -6.34 20.58
N PHE A 152 -2.27 -5.29 21.37
CA PHE A 152 -1.67 -5.16 22.69
C PHE A 152 -2.18 -6.20 23.70
N ASP A 153 -3.47 -6.53 23.64
CA ASP A 153 -4.09 -7.54 24.50
C ASP A 153 -3.56 -8.94 24.15
N GLY A 154 -3.47 -9.27 22.86
CA GLY A 154 -2.87 -10.52 22.38
C GLY A 154 -1.41 -10.65 22.82
N ARG A 155 -0.62 -9.58 22.69
CA ARG A 155 0.75 -9.52 23.18
C ARG A 155 0.81 -9.79 24.69
N SER A 156 -0.07 -9.15 25.46
CA SER A 156 -0.13 -9.30 26.92
C SER A 156 -0.42 -10.74 27.34
N GLN A 157 -1.32 -11.43 26.62
CA GLN A 157 -1.59 -12.86 26.85
C GLN A 157 -0.37 -13.74 26.58
N VAL A 158 0.38 -13.47 25.50
CA VAL A 158 1.61 -14.21 25.22
C VAL A 158 2.64 -14.01 26.33
N VAL A 159 2.76 -12.79 26.84
CA VAL A 159 3.63 -12.46 27.98
C VAL A 159 3.21 -13.19 29.25
N GLU A 160 1.91 -13.24 29.53
CA GLU A 160 1.33 -13.85 30.73
C GLU A 160 1.46 -15.38 30.72
N PHE A 161 1.07 -16.02 29.62
CA PHE A 161 0.97 -17.48 29.55
C PHE A 161 2.23 -18.19 29.05
N GLY A 162 3.18 -17.46 28.47
CA GLY A 162 4.43 -18.06 27.99
C GLY A 162 4.29 -18.86 26.69
N ARG A 163 3.17 -18.72 25.97
CA ARG A 163 2.82 -19.48 24.77
C ARG A 163 2.27 -18.56 23.68
N PRO A 164 2.38 -18.93 22.39
CA PRO A 164 1.79 -18.15 21.31
C PRO A 164 0.27 -18.00 21.47
N SER A 165 -0.25 -16.84 21.08
CA SER A 165 -1.66 -16.61 20.84
C SER A 165 -2.10 -17.39 19.60
N GLU A 166 -3.23 -18.08 19.73
CA GLU A 166 -3.92 -18.78 18.64
C GLU A 166 -5.20 -18.06 18.21
N ASP A 167 -5.49 -16.88 18.80
CA ASP A 167 -6.67 -16.09 18.51
C ASP A 167 -6.66 -15.59 17.05
N GLU A 168 -7.71 -15.90 16.30
CA GLU A 168 -7.75 -15.64 14.85
C GLU A 168 -7.72 -14.14 14.53
N ALA A 169 -8.41 -13.30 15.31
CA ALA A 169 -8.40 -11.86 15.11
C ALA A 169 -7.00 -11.28 15.30
N THR A 170 -6.30 -11.74 16.33
CA THR A 170 -4.90 -11.41 16.60
C THR A 170 -3.98 -11.87 15.48
N LEU A 171 -4.09 -13.14 15.07
CA LEU A 171 -3.25 -13.71 14.01
C LEU A 171 -3.42 -12.97 12.68
N ASN A 172 -4.62 -12.51 12.35
CA ASN A 172 -4.87 -11.71 11.15
C ASN A 172 -4.18 -10.34 11.18
N LEU A 173 -4.08 -9.71 12.36
CA LEU A 173 -3.37 -8.45 12.51
C LEU A 173 -1.85 -8.64 12.50
N LEU A 174 -1.36 -9.80 12.97
CA LEU A 174 0.05 -10.16 12.94
C LEU A 174 0.54 -10.59 11.55
N ALA A 175 -0.36 -11.08 10.70
CA ALA A 175 -0.02 -11.41 9.32
C ALA A 175 0.59 -10.17 8.64
N ILE A 176 1.83 -10.31 8.18
CA ILE A 176 2.42 -9.33 7.28
C ILE A 176 1.55 -9.39 6.02
N PRO A 177 0.98 -8.26 5.55
CA PRO A 177 0.14 -8.27 4.37
C PRO A 177 0.92 -8.96 3.25
N GLU A 178 0.27 -9.94 2.63
CA GLU A 178 0.83 -10.66 1.49
C GLU A 178 1.29 -9.62 0.48
N LYS A 179 2.53 -9.74 -0.01
CA LYS A 179 3.06 -8.87 -1.06
C LYS A 179 2.02 -8.89 -2.18
N ILE A 180 1.41 -7.75 -2.49
CA ILE A 180 0.50 -7.66 -3.62
C ILE A 180 1.37 -7.91 -4.84
N GLU A 181 1.21 -9.08 -5.45
CA GLU A 181 1.94 -9.39 -6.68
C GLU A 181 1.43 -8.44 -7.77
N PRO A 182 2.33 -7.76 -8.48
CA PRO A 182 1.93 -6.85 -9.53
C PRO A 182 1.19 -7.63 -10.62
N SER A 183 0.11 -7.02 -11.11
CA SER A 183 -0.62 -7.54 -12.25
C SER A 183 0.21 -7.35 -13.53
N PRO A 184 0.03 -8.20 -14.55
CA PRO A 184 0.66 -7.99 -15.84
C PRO A 184 0.28 -6.63 -16.43
N LEU A 185 1.25 -5.96 -17.08
CA LEU A 185 1.02 -4.65 -17.70
C LEU A 185 -0.13 -4.66 -18.71
N LEU A 186 -0.31 -5.76 -19.43
CA LEU A 186 -1.37 -5.95 -20.43
C LEU A 186 -2.79 -5.96 -19.83
N GLU A 187 -2.91 -6.20 -18.52
CA GLU A 187 -4.19 -6.22 -17.81
C GLU A 187 -4.53 -4.88 -17.13
N ALA A 188 -3.62 -3.90 -17.21
CA ALA A 188 -3.77 -2.60 -16.56
C ALA A 188 -5.01 -1.84 -17.06
N ARG A 189 -5.65 -1.15 -16.14
CA ARG A 189 -6.89 -0.40 -16.35
C ARG A 189 -6.73 1.06 -15.97
N LYS A 190 -7.63 1.89 -16.48
CA LYS A 190 -7.75 3.28 -16.03
C LYS A 190 -8.05 3.29 -14.53
N GLY A 191 -7.25 4.02 -13.77
CA GLY A 191 -7.31 4.11 -12.31
C GLY A 191 -6.26 3.24 -11.60
N ASP A 192 -5.65 2.28 -12.28
CA ASP A 192 -4.62 1.43 -11.66
C ASP A 192 -3.37 2.26 -11.33
N ALA A 193 -2.70 1.88 -10.24
CA ALA A 193 -1.43 2.46 -9.83
C ALA A 193 -0.28 1.69 -10.46
N LEU A 194 0.76 2.40 -10.90
CA LEU A 194 1.94 1.81 -11.53
C LEU A 194 3.20 2.30 -10.81
N SER A 195 4.18 1.42 -10.62
CA SER A 195 5.55 1.79 -10.31
C SER A 195 6.44 1.42 -11.49
N VAL A 196 7.22 2.39 -11.99
CA VAL A 196 8.16 2.17 -13.09
C VAL A 196 9.52 2.68 -12.66
N LEU A 197 10.50 1.78 -12.52
CA LEU A 197 11.84 2.11 -12.02
C LEU A 197 11.82 2.85 -10.66
N GLY A 198 10.79 2.63 -9.85
CA GLY A 198 10.58 3.27 -8.54
C GLY A 198 9.78 4.57 -8.56
N ASP A 199 9.48 5.12 -9.74
CA ASP A 199 8.58 6.28 -9.88
C ASP A 199 7.12 5.81 -9.93
N ASN A 200 6.24 6.50 -9.20
CA ASN A 200 4.83 6.11 -9.07
C ASN A 200 3.91 6.93 -9.96
N TYR A 201 2.96 6.25 -10.60
CA TYR A 201 2.03 6.81 -11.56
C TYR A 201 0.61 6.27 -11.34
N ILE A 202 -0.38 6.97 -11.89
CA ILE A 202 -1.76 6.48 -12.02
C ILE A 202 -2.12 6.46 -13.50
N ALA A 203 -2.62 5.33 -14.00
CA ALA A 203 -3.12 5.25 -15.38
C ALA A 203 -4.40 6.08 -15.52
N ASN A 204 -4.36 7.16 -16.29
CA ASN A 204 -5.52 8.02 -16.54
C ASN A 204 -6.19 7.78 -17.91
N GLY A 205 -5.53 7.01 -18.78
CA GLY A 205 -6.09 6.55 -20.04
C GLY A 205 -5.44 5.25 -20.49
N VAL A 206 -6.22 4.37 -21.12
CA VAL A 206 -5.76 3.08 -21.63
C VAL A 206 -6.21 2.93 -23.08
N VAL A 207 -5.28 2.53 -23.94
CA VAL A 207 -5.55 2.11 -25.31
C VAL A 207 -5.00 0.70 -25.48
N THR A 208 -5.88 -0.25 -25.79
CA THR A 208 -5.54 -1.64 -26.01
C THR A 208 -5.72 -1.97 -27.49
N LEU A 209 -4.64 -2.36 -28.16
CA LEU A 209 -4.63 -2.79 -29.55
C LEU A 209 -4.63 -4.32 -29.62
N SER A 210 -5.64 -4.87 -30.26
CA SER A 210 -5.71 -6.28 -30.65
C SER A 210 -5.24 -6.43 -32.08
N THR A 211 -4.19 -7.22 -32.28
CA THR A 211 -3.56 -7.45 -33.59
C THR A 211 -3.67 -8.92 -33.98
N ALA A 212 -3.26 -9.29 -35.20
CA ALA A 212 -3.18 -10.70 -35.59
C ALA A 212 -2.11 -11.51 -34.83
N SER A 213 -1.12 -10.83 -34.25
CA SER A 213 0.06 -11.44 -33.63
C SER A 213 0.07 -11.38 -32.10
N GLY A 214 -0.89 -10.68 -31.50
CA GLY A 214 -0.94 -10.42 -30.06
C GLY A 214 -1.55 -9.07 -29.72
N GLN A 215 -1.29 -8.60 -28.51
CA GLN A 215 -1.83 -7.39 -27.92
C GLN A 215 -0.73 -6.36 -27.65
N ILE A 216 -1.09 -5.09 -27.76
CA ILE A 216 -0.28 -3.96 -27.31
C ILE A 216 -1.17 -3.11 -26.40
N ILE A 217 -0.65 -2.68 -25.25
CA ILE A 217 -1.31 -1.72 -24.37
C ILE A 217 -0.52 -0.42 -24.35
N LEU A 218 -1.22 0.70 -24.38
CA LEU A 218 -0.69 2.04 -24.14
C LEU A 218 -1.42 2.64 -22.95
N LEU A 219 -0.66 3.02 -21.93
CA LEU A 219 -1.17 3.59 -20.67
C LEU A 219 -0.68 5.02 -20.53
N ARG A 220 -1.59 5.98 -20.52
CA ARG A 220 -1.25 7.37 -20.23
C ARG A 220 -1.09 7.55 -18.73
N VAL A 221 0.06 8.08 -18.31
CA VAL A 221 0.45 8.18 -16.90
C VAL A 221 0.63 9.62 -16.39
N THR A 222 0.58 10.60 -17.29
CA THR A 222 0.58 12.03 -16.93
C THR A 222 -0.67 12.73 -17.48
N THR A 223 -1.03 13.86 -16.87
CA THR A 223 -2.24 14.64 -17.24
C THR A 223 -1.95 15.73 -18.26
N GLU A 224 -0.67 16.03 -18.52
CA GLU A 224 -0.22 17.07 -19.45
C GLU A 224 -0.70 16.78 -20.87
N SER A 225 -1.27 17.80 -21.53
CA SER A 225 -1.82 17.68 -22.89
C SER A 225 -0.76 17.75 -23.99
N ASP A 226 0.40 18.36 -23.70
CA ASP A 226 1.57 18.40 -24.58
C ASP A 226 2.70 17.63 -23.90
N GLY A 227 3.34 16.70 -24.61
CA GLY A 227 4.36 15.83 -24.02
C GLY A 227 3.82 14.82 -23.00
N ALA A 228 2.59 14.34 -23.15
CA ALA A 228 2.04 13.29 -22.29
C ALA A 228 2.99 12.08 -22.24
N THR A 229 3.26 11.56 -21.05
CA THR A 229 4.03 10.33 -20.87
C THR A 229 3.10 9.13 -20.93
N TRP A 230 3.54 8.12 -21.66
CA TRP A 230 2.84 6.87 -21.87
C TRP A 230 3.76 5.69 -21.56
N LEU A 231 3.17 4.59 -21.10
CA LEU A 231 3.82 3.28 -21.03
C LEU A 231 3.25 2.39 -22.12
N ILE A 232 4.14 1.72 -22.84
CA ILE A 232 3.79 0.70 -23.83
C ILE A 232 4.15 -0.66 -23.25
N GLY A 233 3.27 -1.64 -23.41
CA GLY A 233 3.53 -3.05 -23.16
C GLY A 233 2.98 -3.92 -24.28
N SER A 234 3.60 -5.08 -24.53
CA SER A 234 3.14 -6.01 -25.57
C SER A 234 3.52 -7.46 -25.26
N ASP A 235 2.73 -8.41 -25.74
CA ASP A 235 3.10 -9.84 -25.82
C ASP A 235 3.67 -10.23 -27.21
N ILE A 236 3.78 -9.26 -28.13
CA ILE A 236 4.26 -9.49 -29.49
C ILE A 236 5.78 -9.50 -29.50
N ALA A 237 6.36 -10.60 -29.98
CA ALA A 237 7.80 -10.74 -30.12
C ALA A 237 8.40 -9.59 -30.96
N GLY A 238 9.39 -8.89 -30.38
CA GLY A 238 10.06 -7.77 -31.03
C GLY A 238 9.51 -6.39 -30.68
N ILE A 239 8.41 -6.30 -29.93
CA ILE A 239 7.91 -5.04 -29.36
C ILE A 239 8.25 -5.03 -27.86
N ALA A 240 9.26 -4.27 -27.48
CA ALA A 240 9.65 -4.13 -26.08
C ALA A 240 8.72 -3.15 -25.35
N SER A 241 8.49 -3.38 -24.06
CA SER A 241 7.88 -2.38 -23.19
C SER A 241 8.74 -1.11 -23.14
N ALA A 242 8.08 0.05 -23.05
CA ALA A 242 8.77 1.33 -23.14
C ALA A 242 8.03 2.44 -22.40
N LYS A 243 8.80 3.40 -21.88
CA LYS A 243 8.29 4.69 -21.41
C LYS A 243 8.53 5.71 -22.52
N VAL A 244 7.46 6.26 -23.05
CA VAL A 244 7.47 7.12 -24.23
C VAL A 244 6.73 8.42 -23.97
N THR A 245 7.09 9.45 -24.73
CA THR A 245 6.44 10.75 -24.72
C THR A 245 5.73 10.97 -26.04
N GLU A 246 4.49 11.44 -25.96
CA GLU A 246 3.70 11.80 -27.12
C GLU A 246 4.33 12.97 -27.88
N SER A 247 4.57 12.76 -29.16
CA SER A 247 4.98 13.77 -30.13
C SER A 247 3.75 14.14 -30.94
N GLY A 248 3.47 15.44 -31.08
CA GLY A 248 2.18 15.98 -31.54
C GLY A 248 1.55 15.32 -32.78
N ALA A 249 0.22 15.45 -32.88
CA ALA A 249 -0.59 14.82 -33.92
C ALA A 249 -0.18 15.23 -35.36
N ASN A 250 -0.30 14.28 -36.30
CA ASN A 250 0.10 14.36 -37.72
C ASN A 250 1.61 14.34 -37.98
N ALA A 251 2.37 13.60 -37.18
CA ALA A 251 3.74 13.24 -37.50
C ALA A 251 3.81 12.44 -38.84
N ALA A 252 4.91 12.60 -39.58
CA ALA A 252 5.12 11.91 -40.84
C ALA A 252 5.25 10.39 -40.62
N VAL A 253 4.40 9.60 -41.29
CA VAL A 253 4.46 8.14 -41.22
C VAL A 253 5.66 7.65 -42.04
N ALA A 254 6.75 7.29 -41.37
CA ALA A 254 7.95 6.79 -42.04
C ALA A 254 7.90 5.28 -42.36
N ALA A 255 7.02 4.51 -41.70
CA ALA A 255 6.95 3.05 -41.78
C ALA A 255 5.54 2.55 -42.20
N GLU A 256 5.48 1.38 -42.85
CA GLU A 256 4.21 0.71 -43.16
C GLU A 256 3.50 0.32 -41.85
N LEU A 257 2.26 0.80 -41.68
CA LEU A 257 1.50 0.57 -40.44
C LEU A 257 0.74 -0.76 -40.52
N ALA A 258 0.95 -1.64 -39.54
CA ALA A 258 0.20 -2.88 -39.37
C ALA A 258 -1.22 -2.62 -38.85
N SER A 259 -2.20 -3.41 -39.30
CA SER A 259 -3.60 -3.29 -38.88
C SER A 259 -3.85 -3.81 -37.46
N ALA A 260 -4.74 -3.13 -36.72
CA ALA A 260 -5.20 -3.51 -35.40
C ALA A 260 -6.65 -3.06 -35.15
N SER A 261 -7.26 -3.57 -34.09
CA SER A 261 -8.51 -3.05 -33.51
C SER A 261 -8.21 -2.46 -32.14
N ALA A 262 -8.70 -1.25 -31.85
CA ALA A 262 -8.42 -0.54 -30.61
C ALA A 262 -9.65 -0.44 -29.69
N ASN A 263 -9.45 -0.80 -28.41
CA ASN A 263 -10.33 -0.45 -27.31
C ASN A 263 -9.71 0.70 -26.53
N ILE A 264 -10.47 1.76 -26.31
CA ILE A 264 -10.00 3.03 -25.76
C ILE A 264 -10.83 3.35 -24.51
N ASP A 265 -10.18 3.59 -23.38
CA ASP A 265 -10.79 4.05 -22.14
C ASP A 265 -10.00 5.25 -21.62
N THR A 266 -10.52 6.46 -21.86
CA THR A 266 -9.83 7.72 -21.51
C THR A 266 -10.76 8.63 -20.72
N GLU A 267 -10.32 9.83 -20.37
CA GLU A 267 -11.20 10.87 -19.82
C GLU A 267 -12.33 11.28 -20.78
N GLN A 268 -12.13 11.13 -22.09
CA GLN A 268 -13.15 11.42 -23.11
C GLN A 268 -14.21 10.32 -23.26
N GLY A 269 -14.08 9.22 -22.51
CA GLY A 269 -15.01 8.09 -22.51
C GLY A 269 -14.44 6.83 -23.15
N LYS A 270 -15.32 5.82 -23.28
CA LYS A 270 -14.99 4.49 -23.79
C LYS A 270 -15.41 4.33 -25.25
N ARG A 271 -14.54 3.76 -26.07
CA ARG A 271 -14.81 3.35 -27.45
C ARG A 271 -14.23 1.97 -27.69
N SER A 272 -14.97 1.10 -28.35
CA SER A 272 -14.55 -0.28 -28.64
C SER A 272 -14.47 -0.52 -30.14
N ASP A 273 -13.64 -1.47 -30.55
CA ASP A 273 -13.50 -1.93 -31.93
C ASP A 273 -13.18 -0.82 -32.94
N VAL A 274 -12.38 0.17 -32.51
CA VAL A 274 -11.96 1.28 -33.36
C VAL A 274 -10.88 0.79 -34.32
N ALA A 275 -11.09 0.94 -35.63
CA ALA A 275 -10.08 0.59 -36.63
C ALA A 275 -8.78 1.38 -36.37
N ALA A 276 -7.69 0.65 -36.15
CA ALA A 276 -6.40 1.20 -35.78
C ALA A 276 -5.30 0.66 -36.68
N ARG A 277 -4.21 1.39 -36.80
CA ARG A 277 -2.97 0.90 -37.38
C ARG A 277 -1.79 1.33 -36.52
N TYR A 278 -0.73 0.54 -36.47
CA TYR A 278 0.43 0.84 -35.64
C TYR A 278 1.74 0.49 -36.32
N ALA A 279 2.83 1.10 -35.86
CA ALA A 279 4.19 0.66 -36.15
C ALA A 279 5.06 0.82 -34.91
N TYR A 280 5.97 -0.11 -34.72
CA TYR A 280 7.01 -0.05 -33.70
C TYR A 280 8.37 -0.08 -34.40
N THR A 281 9.24 0.86 -34.04
CA THR A 281 10.60 0.96 -34.58
C THR A 281 11.59 0.99 -33.42
N ASN A 282 12.51 0.04 -33.41
CA ASN A 282 13.66 0.08 -32.50
C ASN A 282 14.74 0.96 -33.13
N LEU A 283 15.04 2.10 -32.48
CA LEU A 283 16.02 3.09 -32.95
C LEU A 283 17.45 2.78 -32.47
N GLY A 284 17.64 1.69 -31.73
CA GLY A 284 18.88 1.32 -31.06
C GLY A 284 19.15 2.13 -29.80
N ASP A 285 20.09 1.65 -28.98
CA ASP A 285 20.51 2.29 -27.72
C ASP A 285 19.34 2.50 -26.75
N ASN A 286 18.51 1.46 -26.58
CA ASN A 286 17.26 1.45 -25.82
C ASN A 286 16.19 2.44 -26.31
N ARG A 287 16.39 3.17 -27.41
CA ARG A 287 15.38 4.12 -27.92
C ARG A 287 14.38 3.45 -28.84
N VAL A 288 13.14 3.87 -28.73
CA VAL A 288 12.03 3.37 -29.54
C VAL A 288 11.19 4.51 -30.08
N GLU A 289 10.56 4.23 -31.22
CA GLU A 289 9.47 5.02 -31.77
C GLU A 289 8.25 4.12 -31.95
N PHE A 290 7.10 4.58 -31.49
CA PHE A 290 5.81 3.95 -31.72
C PHE A 290 4.91 4.91 -32.47
N THR A 291 4.22 4.45 -33.50
CA THR A 291 3.23 5.26 -34.22
C THR A 291 1.88 4.58 -34.10
N LEU A 292 0.85 5.34 -33.74
CA LEU A 292 -0.54 4.89 -33.65
C LEU A 292 -1.42 5.75 -34.55
N ALA A 293 -2.15 5.12 -35.45
CA ALA A 293 -3.20 5.73 -36.24
C ALA A 293 -4.57 5.24 -35.76
N LEU A 294 -5.44 6.17 -35.36
CA LEU A 294 -6.84 5.93 -35.01
C LEU A 294 -7.72 6.72 -36.00
N GLY A 295 -8.27 6.02 -37.00
CA GLY A 295 -8.92 6.68 -38.14
C GLY A 295 -7.93 7.57 -38.92
N ASP A 296 -8.25 8.86 -39.05
CA ASP A 296 -7.42 9.87 -39.73
C ASP A 296 -6.38 10.54 -38.80
N THR A 297 -6.44 10.29 -37.50
CA THR A 297 -5.51 10.86 -36.53
C THR A 297 -4.30 9.97 -36.36
N ILE A 298 -3.11 10.51 -36.55
CA ILE A 298 -1.83 9.81 -36.35
C ILE A 298 -1.08 10.50 -35.22
N VAL A 299 -0.61 9.71 -34.27
CA VAL A 299 0.19 10.14 -33.13
C VAL A 299 1.46 9.32 -33.10
N SER A 300 2.60 9.97 -32.86
CA SER A 300 3.89 9.30 -32.71
C SER A 300 4.39 9.47 -31.29
N PHE A 301 5.10 8.47 -30.80
CA PHE A 301 5.64 8.44 -29.45
C PHE A 301 7.11 8.08 -29.54
N THR A 302 7.93 8.76 -28.76
CA THR A 302 9.37 8.46 -28.70
C THR A 302 9.81 8.33 -27.25
N GLY A 303 10.74 7.42 -26.99
CA GLY A 303 11.25 7.21 -25.64
C GLY A 303 12.17 6.03 -25.54
N GLU A 304 12.20 5.41 -24.37
CA GLU A 304 13.17 4.38 -24.01
C GLU A 304 12.50 3.08 -23.58
N THR A 305 13.10 1.95 -23.92
CA THR A 305 12.67 0.62 -23.48
C THR A 305 12.82 0.49 -21.97
N VAL A 306 11.84 -0.16 -21.34
CA VAL A 306 11.85 -0.49 -19.92
C VAL A 306 11.71 -2.00 -19.79
N ASN A 307 12.39 -2.61 -18.82
CA ASN A 307 12.23 -4.04 -18.56
C ASN A 307 10.86 -4.29 -17.94
N ASP A 308 10.15 -5.32 -18.40
CA ASP A 308 8.84 -5.70 -17.83
C ASP A 308 8.90 -5.96 -16.32
N LYS A 309 10.05 -6.43 -15.80
CA LYS A 309 10.27 -6.67 -14.36
C LYS A 309 10.35 -5.40 -13.53
N ASP A 310 10.65 -4.28 -14.17
CA ASP A 310 10.76 -2.96 -13.52
C ASP A 310 9.43 -2.18 -13.61
N ILE A 311 8.36 -2.84 -14.09
CA ILE A 311 7.02 -2.29 -14.19
C ILE A 311 6.10 -3.10 -13.28
N GLU A 312 5.60 -2.46 -12.25
CA GLU A 312 4.67 -3.06 -11.28
C GLU A 312 3.30 -2.40 -11.42
N VAL A 313 2.26 -3.19 -11.73
CA VAL A 313 0.88 -2.69 -11.82
C VAL A 313 0.07 -3.16 -10.62
N TYR A 314 -0.61 -2.22 -9.98
CA TYR A 314 -1.48 -2.46 -8.83
C TYR A 314 -2.89 -2.03 -9.18
N SER A 315 -3.77 -3.03 -9.33
CA SER A 315 -5.16 -2.77 -9.69
C SER A 315 -5.87 -1.92 -8.63
N ALA A 316 -6.62 -0.92 -9.09
CA ALA A 316 -7.55 -0.19 -8.23
C ALA A 316 -8.62 -1.17 -7.73
N ARG A 317 -8.71 -1.34 -6.41
CA ARG A 317 -9.77 -2.13 -5.76
C ARG A 317 -11.06 -1.35 -5.65
#